data_AF-A0A969IDR0-F1
#
_entry.id   AF-A0A969IDR0-F1
#
_cell.length_a   1.000
_cell.length_b   1.000
_cell.length_c   1.000
_cell.angle_alpha   90.00
_cell.angle_beta   90.00
_cell.angle_gamma   90.00
#
_symmetry.space_group_name_H-M   'P 1'
#
loop_
_entity.id
_entity.type
_entity.pdbx_description
1 polymer ?
#
loop_
_entity_poly.entity_id
_entity_poly.type
_entity_poly.pdbx_seq_one_letter_code
_entity_poly.pdbx_strand_id
1 'polypeptide(L)'
;MNTILPVAFDGIVYASWLFLMSAGLTLIYGVMRILNVAHGSLYALGAYAACSLAGVWLGAGLPAAGSFAMLLLAAILVGCVVGSLLERCLLQWMYGKDEVVLVLITYAVFLIMEDVIKLVWGVDSLLLPEPYALPGNFSLGGLAYPVYNLLLIGMALVTGLVLAWALYRTRQGKLLLAVIHDREISMAMGINVGRVYLATFRRRRHTGGARRRVHGA
;
A
#
# COMPACT_ATOMS: atom_id res chain seq x y z
N MET A 1 7.38 -3.59 -38.56
CA MET A 1 6.19 -4.22 -37.92
C MET A 1 6.55 -5.14 -36.73
N ASN A 2 7.79 -5.10 -36.19
CA ASN A 2 8.22 -5.99 -35.09
C ASN A 2 8.26 -5.32 -33.70
N THR A 3 7.81 -4.07 -33.57
CA THR A 3 7.88 -3.29 -32.31
C THR A 3 6.58 -3.32 -31.49
N ILE A 4 5.47 -3.81 -32.06
CA ILE A 4 4.17 -3.84 -31.38
C ILE A 4 4.21 -4.77 -30.16
N LEU A 5 4.85 -5.93 -30.28
CA LEU A 5 5.00 -6.90 -29.19
C LEU A 5 5.80 -6.34 -28.00
N PRO A 6 7.01 -5.78 -28.22
CA PRO A 6 7.75 -5.06 -27.17
C PRO A 6 6.95 -3.94 -26.49
N VAL A 7 6.31 -3.06 -27.28
CA VAL A 7 5.55 -1.92 -26.74
C VAL A 7 4.33 -2.38 -25.92
N ALA A 8 3.62 -3.41 -26.40
CA ALA A 8 2.51 -3.98 -25.65
C ALA A 8 2.98 -4.62 -24.33
N PHE A 9 4.14 -5.30 -24.35
CA PHE A 9 4.72 -5.88 -23.15
C PHE A 9 5.13 -4.80 -22.13
N ASP A 10 5.81 -3.74 -22.57
CA ASP A 10 6.19 -2.61 -21.72
C ASP A 10 4.96 -1.92 -21.12
N GLY A 11 3.89 -1.79 -21.91
CA GLY A 11 2.59 -1.30 -21.44
C GLY A 11 2.00 -2.16 -20.32
N ILE A 12 2.08 -3.49 -20.43
CA ILE A 12 1.59 -4.42 -19.38
C ILE A 12 2.45 -4.32 -18.12
N VAL A 13 3.77 -4.22 -18.25
CA VAL A 13 4.68 -4.05 -17.10
C VAL A 13 4.37 -2.74 -16.39
N TYR A 14 4.20 -1.65 -17.13
CA TYR A 14 3.87 -0.34 -16.58
C TYR A 14 2.48 -0.33 -15.91
N ALA A 15 1.48 -0.95 -16.55
CA ALA A 15 0.15 -1.12 -15.97
C ALA A 15 0.18 -1.95 -14.67
N SER A 16 1.04 -2.97 -14.60
CA SER A 16 1.21 -3.79 -13.40
C SER A 16 1.82 -2.99 -12.24
N TRP A 17 2.81 -2.13 -12.53
CA TRP A 17 3.36 -1.17 -11.58
C TRP A 17 2.27 -0.22 -11.06
N LEU A 18 1.54 0.44 -11.97
CA LEU A 18 0.46 1.36 -11.61
C LEU A 18 -0.65 0.67 -10.83
N PHE A 19 -0.99 -0.57 -11.19
CA PHE A 19 -1.99 -1.37 -10.48
C PHE A 19 -1.57 -1.64 -9.03
N LEU A 20 -0.35 -2.15 -8.81
CA LEU A 20 0.17 -2.41 -7.46
C LEU A 20 0.23 -1.13 -6.62
N MET A 21 0.61 -0.02 -7.24
CA MET A 21 0.67 1.30 -6.60
C MET A 21 -0.71 1.86 -6.24
N SER A 22 -1.70 1.69 -7.12
CA SER A 22 -3.02 2.31 -6.97
C SER A 22 -4.02 1.45 -6.22
N ALA A 23 -3.88 0.12 -6.22
CA ALA A 23 -4.86 -0.79 -5.63
C ALA A 23 -5.13 -0.48 -4.14
N GLY A 24 -4.08 -0.18 -3.37
CA GLY A 24 -4.20 0.21 -1.96
C GLY A 24 -4.95 1.52 -1.77
N LEU A 25 -4.58 2.56 -2.53
CA LEU A 25 -5.24 3.87 -2.49
C LEU A 25 -6.72 3.76 -2.90
N THR A 26 -7.03 3.02 -3.97
CA THR A 26 -8.41 2.82 -4.44
C THR A 26 -9.29 2.15 -3.39
N LEU A 27 -8.77 1.13 -2.69
CA LEU A 27 -9.53 0.44 -1.65
C LEU A 27 -9.84 1.38 -0.47
N ILE A 28 -8.83 2.12 0.00
CA ILE A 28 -8.96 3.02 1.13
C ILE A 28 -9.89 4.19 0.78
N TYR A 29 -9.67 4.81 -0.38
CA TYR A 29 -10.50 5.90 -0.89
C TYR A 29 -11.94 5.45 -1.10
N GLY A 30 -12.18 4.27 -1.66
CA GLY A 30 -13.53 3.76 -1.89
C GLY A 30 -14.37 3.72 -0.61
N VAL A 31 -13.75 3.39 0.52
CA VAL A 31 -14.45 3.25 1.81
C VAL A 31 -14.53 4.58 2.56
N MET A 32 -13.43 5.34 2.59
CA MET A 32 -13.34 6.57 3.36
C MET A 32 -13.87 7.80 2.64
N ARG A 33 -13.87 7.78 1.30
CA ARG A 33 -14.02 8.96 0.43
C ARG A 33 -13.04 10.08 0.75
N ILE A 34 -11.85 9.70 1.22
CA ILE A 34 -10.79 10.62 1.64
C ILE A 34 -9.57 10.34 0.77
N LEU A 35 -9.14 11.34 0.01
CA LEU A 35 -7.92 11.26 -0.78
C LEU A 35 -6.70 11.36 0.15
N ASN A 36 -5.85 10.35 0.15
CA ASN A 36 -4.61 10.33 0.92
C ASN A 36 -3.42 10.65 0.01
N VAL A 37 -2.95 11.90 0.03
CA VAL A 37 -1.80 12.34 -0.77
C VAL A 37 -0.49 11.69 -0.29
N ALA A 38 -0.37 11.40 1.01
CA ALA A 38 0.80 10.75 1.59
C ALA A 38 1.01 9.31 1.12
N HIS A 39 0.06 8.68 0.42
CA HIS A 39 0.21 7.32 -0.08
C HIS A 39 1.49 7.15 -0.93
N GLY A 40 1.83 8.14 -1.75
CA GLY A 40 3.05 8.11 -2.57
C GLY A 40 4.33 8.09 -1.73
N SER A 41 4.39 8.87 -0.64
CA SER A 41 5.56 8.89 0.24
C SER A 41 5.69 7.63 1.08
N LEU A 42 4.57 6.95 1.39
CA LEU A 42 4.59 5.62 2.03
C LEU A 42 5.20 4.57 1.12
N TYR A 43 4.85 4.58 -0.17
CA TYR A 43 5.48 3.70 -1.14
C TYR A 43 6.97 3.97 -1.25
N ALA A 44 7.35 5.25 -1.39
CA ALA A 44 8.76 5.64 -1.46
C ALA A 44 9.53 5.14 -0.23
N LEU A 45 9.03 5.40 0.99
CA LEU A 45 9.67 4.95 2.22
C LEU A 45 9.83 3.43 2.27
N GLY A 46 8.82 2.68 1.81
CA GLY A 46 8.91 1.22 1.66
C GLY A 46 10.01 0.81 0.68
N ALA A 47 10.11 1.46 -0.48
CA ALA A 47 11.13 1.19 -1.49
C ALA A 47 12.54 1.49 -0.97
N TYR A 48 12.76 2.64 -0.30
CA TYR A 48 14.06 3.00 0.28
C TYR A 48 14.47 2.04 1.40
N ALA A 49 13.54 1.67 2.30
CA ALA A 49 13.81 0.71 3.35
C ALA A 49 14.15 -0.68 2.78
N ALA A 50 13.43 -1.12 1.73
CA ALA A 50 13.70 -2.36 1.03
C ALA A 50 15.07 -2.35 0.36
N CYS A 51 15.43 -1.24 -0.28
CA CYS A 51 16.73 -1.00 -0.88
C CYS A 51 17.86 -1.08 0.16
N SER A 52 17.69 -0.43 1.32
CA SER A 52 18.68 -0.50 2.41
C SER A 52 18.83 -1.88 3.02
N LEU A 53 17.72 -2.57 3.31
CA LEU A 53 17.77 -3.92 3.88
C LEU A 53 18.39 -4.94 2.92
N ALA A 54 18.01 -4.86 1.63
CA ALA A 54 18.63 -5.68 0.60
C ALA A 54 20.10 -5.33 0.38
N GLY A 55 20.48 -4.06 0.47
CA GLY A 55 21.87 -3.60 0.36
C GLY A 55 22.75 -4.10 1.50
N VAL A 56 22.25 -4.06 2.74
CA VAL A 56 22.95 -4.63 3.90
C VAL A 56 23.10 -6.15 3.78
N TRP A 57 22.07 -6.85 3.32
CA TRP A 57 22.12 -8.30 3.10
C TRP A 57 23.21 -8.67 2.08
N LEU A 58 23.24 -7.97 0.96
CA LEU A 58 24.17 -8.27 -0.11
C LEU A 58 25.61 -7.82 0.23
N GLY A 59 25.76 -6.69 0.93
CA GLY A 59 27.04 -6.24 1.49
C GLY A 59 27.63 -7.21 2.53
N ALA A 60 26.80 -8.04 3.17
CA ALA A 60 27.26 -9.12 4.05
C ALA A 60 27.75 -10.37 3.31
N GLY A 61 27.79 -10.37 1.96
CA GLY A 61 28.25 -11.48 1.15
C GLY A 61 27.29 -12.68 1.11
N LEU A 62 26.03 -12.47 1.51
CA LEU A 62 25.02 -13.53 1.58
C LEU A 62 24.43 -13.86 0.19
N PRO A 63 23.80 -15.04 0.02
CA PRO A 63 23.20 -15.42 -1.24
C PRO A 63 22.19 -14.38 -1.71
N ALA A 64 22.36 -13.95 -2.96
CA ALA A 64 21.56 -12.91 -3.56
C ALA A 64 20.06 -13.28 -3.68
N ALA A 65 19.73 -14.58 -3.68
CA ALA A 65 18.34 -15.05 -3.57
C ALA A 65 17.64 -14.59 -2.27
N GLY A 66 18.40 -14.39 -1.18
CA GLY A 66 17.87 -13.86 0.08
C GLY A 66 17.44 -12.39 0.01
N SER A 67 17.92 -11.65 -0.99
CA SER A 67 17.53 -10.24 -1.19
C SER A 67 16.04 -10.10 -1.47
N PHE A 68 15.41 -11.05 -2.20
CA PHE A 68 13.96 -11.03 -2.43
C PHE A 68 13.16 -11.21 -1.13
N ALA A 69 13.63 -12.06 -0.22
CA ALA A 69 13.01 -12.21 1.10
C ALA A 69 13.17 -10.94 1.93
N MET A 70 14.31 -10.24 1.82
CA MET A 70 14.53 -8.96 2.49
C MET A 70 13.66 -7.84 1.93
N LEU A 71 13.41 -7.79 0.61
CA LEU A 71 12.45 -6.85 0.02
C LEU A 71 11.04 -7.05 0.61
N LEU A 72 10.58 -8.30 0.72
CA LEU A 72 9.28 -8.62 1.31
C LEU A 72 9.23 -8.28 2.80
N LEU A 73 10.28 -8.63 3.54
CA LEU A 73 10.39 -8.35 4.97
C LEU A 73 10.41 -6.84 5.25
N ALA A 74 11.11 -6.06 4.44
CA ALA A 74 11.10 -4.61 4.51
C ALA A 74 9.71 -4.04 4.28
N ALA A 75 9.00 -4.52 3.25
CA ALA A 75 7.63 -4.09 2.96
C ALA A 75 6.67 -4.38 4.14
N ILE A 76 6.79 -5.56 4.77
CA ILE A 76 5.99 -5.93 5.94
C ILE A 76 6.35 -5.05 7.14
N LEU A 77 7.64 -4.86 7.44
CA LEU A 77 8.08 -4.04 8.56
C LEU A 77 7.62 -2.58 8.41
N VAL A 78 7.86 -1.98 7.26
CA VAL A 78 7.43 -0.60 6.97
C VAL A 78 5.91 -0.49 7.02
N GLY A 79 5.20 -1.43 6.39
CA GLY A 79 3.74 -1.46 6.40
C GLY A 79 3.17 -1.56 7.82
N CYS A 80 3.74 -2.42 8.67
CA CYS A 80 3.31 -2.57 10.06
C CYS A 80 3.63 -1.33 10.90
N VAL A 81 4.87 -0.82 10.82
CA VAL A 81 5.32 0.31 11.63
C VAL A 81 4.59 1.57 11.21
N VAL A 82 4.68 1.94 9.94
CA VAL A 82 4.11 3.18 9.42
C VAL A 82 2.59 3.10 9.36
N GLY A 83 2.01 1.95 8.99
CA GLY A 83 0.57 1.75 9.04
C GLY A 83 0.01 1.92 10.46
N SER A 84 0.67 1.34 11.47
CA SER A 84 0.24 1.52 12.87
C SER A 84 0.43 2.95 13.38
N LEU A 85 1.46 3.66 12.90
CA LEU A 85 1.69 5.06 13.24
C LEU A 85 0.61 5.95 12.62
N LEU A 86 0.29 5.75 11.34
CA LEU A 86 -0.78 6.48 10.65
C LEU A 86 -2.16 6.22 11.27
N GLU A 87 -2.44 4.99 11.68
CA GLU A 87 -3.70 4.68 12.34
C GLU A 87 -3.85 5.46 13.65
N ARG A 88 -2.80 5.48 14.48
CA ARG A 88 -2.83 6.15 15.79
C ARG A 88 -2.81 7.67 15.67
N CYS A 89 -1.96 8.21 14.81
CA CYS A 89 -1.75 9.65 14.71
C CYS A 89 -2.77 10.32 13.79
N LEU A 90 -3.05 9.70 12.64
CA LEU A 90 -3.84 10.34 11.58
C LEU A 90 -5.30 9.93 11.65
N LEU A 91 -5.61 8.63 11.62
CA LEU A 91 -7.00 8.18 11.53
C LEU A 91 -7.83 8.61 12.75
N GLN A 92 -7.27 8.56 13.97
CA GLN A 92 -7.98 9.04 15.16
C GLN A 92 -8.23 10.56 15.13
N TRP A 93 -7.33 11.34 14.53
CA TRP A 93 -7.42 12.79 14.50
C TRP A 93 -8.28 13.33 13.36
N MET A 94 -8.41 12.55 12.28
CA MET A 94 -9.20 12.87 11.09
C MET A 94 -10.71 12.66 11.29
N TYR A 95 -11.14 11.87 12.28
CA TYR A 95 -12.55 11.56 12.48
C TYR A 95 -13.38 12.83 12.80
N GLY A 96 -14.36 13.12 11.94
CA GLY A 96 -15.31 14.24 12.12
C GLY A 96 -14.83 15.59 11.60
N LYS A 97 -13.72 15.66 10.85
CA LYS A 97 -13.25 16.88 10.16
C LYS A 97 -13.68 16.91 8.69
N ASP A 98 -13.77 18.11 8.13
CA ASP A 98 -14.10 18.32 6.72
C ASP A 98 -13.05 17.72 5.78
N GLU A 99 -13.50 17.32 4.59
CA GLU A 99 -12.67 16.64 3.57
C GLU A 99 -11.46 17.50 3.15
N VAL A 100 -11.65 18.82 3.04
CA VAL A 100 -10.58 19.78 2.68
C VAL A 100 -9.46 19.78 3.72
N VAL A 101 -9.82 19.75 5.01
CA VAL A 101 -8.85 19.72 6.11
C VAL A 101 -8.04 18.42 6.07
N LEU A 102 -8.69 17.32 5.70
CA LEU A 102 -8.05 16.02 5.55
C LEU A 102 -7.01 15.99 4.43
N VAL A 103 -7.35 16.52 3.26
CA VAL A 103 -6.38 16.63 2.15
C VAL A 103 -5.17 17.45 2.59
N LEU A 104 -5.40 18.59 3.26
CA LEU A 104 -4.34 19.48 3.75
C LEU A 104 -3.42 18.80 4.77
N ILE A 105 -3.99 18.00 5.69
CA ILE A 105 -3.23 17.19 6.64
C ILE A 105 -2.40 16.13 5.92
N THR A 106 -3.00 15.37 4.99
CA THR A 106 -2.26 14.32 4.26
C THR A 106 -1.17 14.90 3.39
N TYR A 107 -1.35 16.12 2.87
CA TYR A 107 -0.31 16.86 2.16
C TYR A 107 0.83 17.29 3.09
N ALA A 108 0.53 17.79 4.30
CA ALA A 108 1.55 18.10 5.30
C ALA A 108 2.35 16.85 5.70
N VAL A 109 1.67 15.71 5.91
CA VAL A 109 2.34 14.42 6.17
C VAL A 109 3.20 13.98 5.00
N PHE A 110 2.71 14.17 3.77
CA PHE A 110 3.49 13.88 2.56
C PHE A 110 4.82 14.65 2.55
N LEU A 111 4.78 15.97 2.78
CA LEU A 111 5.98 16.82 2.83
C LEU A 111 6.94 16.42 3.96
N ILE A 112 6.44 16.20 5.18
CA ILE A 112 7.27 15.76 6.30
C ILE A 112 7.95 14.42 5.99
N MET A 113 7.21 13.48 5.39
CA MET A 113 7.77 12.17 5.05
C MET A 113 8.82 12.28 3.94
N GLU A 114 8.59 13.14 2.95
CA GLU A 114 9.57 13.41 1.89
C GLU A 114 10.87 13.97 2.46
N ASP A 115 10.79 14.92 3.40
CA ASP A 115 11.96 15.49 4.08
C ASP A 115 12.66 14.44 4.95
N VAL A 116 11.91 13.58 5.65
CA VAL A 116 12.48 12.46 6.42
C VAL A 116 13.24 11.50 5.50
N ILE A 117 12.69 11.17 4.32
CA ILE A 117 13.38 10.32 3.34
C ILE A 117 14.68 10.97 2.90
N LYS A 118 14.65 12.27 2.55
CA LYS A 118 15.84 13.03 2.15
C LYS A 118 16.89 13.12 3.25
N LEU A 119 16.47 13.25 4.51
CA LEU A 119 17.38 13.32 5.65
C LEU A 119 18.09 12.00 5.94
N VAL A 120 17.39 10.86 5.77
CA VAL A 120 17.94 9.53 6.09
C VAL A 120 18.75 8.96 4.92
N TRP A 121 18.26 9.11 3.69
CA TRP A 121 18.84 8.48 2.50
C TRP A 121 19.56 9.44 1.56
N GLY A 122 19.43 10.76 1.79
CA GLY A 122 19.91 11.78 0.87
C GLY A 122 18.91 12.10 -0.24
N VAL A 123 19.31 13.03 -1.10
CA VAL A 123 18.51 13.47 -2.26
C VAL A 123 18.69 12.56 -3.48
N ASP A 124 19.68 11.68 -3.46
CA ASP A 124 19.97 10.77 -4.55
C ASP A 124 19.05 9.53 -4.52
N SER A 125 18.58 9.12 -5.69
CA SER A 125 17.80 7.89 -5.82
C SER A 125 18.70 6.67 -5.60
N LEU A 126 18.38 5.87 -4.58
CA LEU A 126 19.04 4.57 -4.36
C LEU A 126 18.46 3.52 -5.31
N LEU A 127 19.27 3.11 -6.30
CA LEU A 127 18.97 1.94 -7.13
C LEU A 127 19.84 0.78 -6.70
N LEU A 128 19.23 -0.38 -6.45
CA LEU A 128 19.93 -1.63 -6.19
C LEU A 128 19.85 -2.50 -7.47
N PRO A 129 20.96 -2.65 -8.25
CA PRO A 129 20.92 -3.37 -9.52
C PRO A 129 20.83 -4.90 -9.35
N GLU A 130 21.33 -5.44 -8.24
CA GLU A 130 21.46 -6.90 -8.07
C GLU A 130 20.13 -7.66 -8.00
N PRO A 131 19.09 -7.24 -7.23
CA PRO A 131 17.80 -7.92 -7.26
C PRO A 131 17.19 -7.99 -8.67
N TYR A 132 17.49 -6.99 -9.50
CA TYR A 132 16.98 -6.87 -10.86
C TYR A 132 17.70 -7.79 -11.86
N ALA A 133 19.00 -8.02 -11.66
CA ALA A 133 19.84 -8.83 -12.55
C ALA A 133 19.82 -10.34 -12.23
N LEU A 134 19.46 -10.73 -11.00
CA LEU A 134 19.50 -12.12 -10.53
C LEU A 134 18.68 -13.15 -11.32
N PRO A 135 17.42 -12.88 -11.70
CA PRO A 135 16.60 -13.90 -12.35
C PRO A 135 16.94 -14.06 -13.84
N GLY A 136 17.94 -13.35 -14.36
CA GLY A 136 18.36 -13.37 -15.75
C GLY A 136 17.44 -12.58 -16.68
N ASN A 137 17.69 -12.70 -17.98
CA ASN A 137 16.94 -12.02 -19.03
C ASN A 137 16.25 -13.05 -19.95
N PHE A 138 15.06 -12.72 -20.45
CA PHE A 138 14.36 -13.46 -21.50
C PHE A 138 14.28 -12.60 -22.76
N SER A 139 14.36 -13.21 -23.94
CA SER A 139 14.24 -12.48 -25.21
C SER A 139 12.78 -12.43 -25.68
N LEU A 140 12.25 -11.23 -25.93
CA LEU A 140 10.94 -11.02 -26.54
C LEU A 140 11.07 -10.05 -27.73
N GLY A 141 10.66 -10.48 -28.92
CA GLY A 141 10.71 -9.64 -30.13
C GLY A 141 12.12 -9.19 -30.55
N GLY A 142 13.18 -9.88 -30.10
CA GLY A 142 14.58 -9.53 -30.35
C GLY A 142 15.20 -8.60 -29.30
N LEU A 143 14.45 -8.20 -28.26
CA LEU A 143 14.94 -7.42 -27.12
C LEU A 143 15.03 -8.30 -25.87
N ALA A 144 16.08 -8.07 -25.07
CA ALA A 144 16.28 -8.78 -23.80
C ALA A 144 15.55 -8.04 -22.67
N TYR A 145 14.62 -8.73 -22.02
CA TYR A 145 13.84 -8.23 -20.90
C TYR A 145 14.22 -8.96 -19.61
N PRO A 146 14.39 -8.25 -18.49
CA PRO A 146 14.65 -8.88 -17.20
C PRO A 146 13.46 -9.72 -16.75
N VAL A 147 13.73 -10.92 -16.24
CA VAL A 147 12.69 -11.81 -15.68
C VAL A 147 11.98 -11.17 -14.48
N TYR A 148 12.61 -10.17 -13.86
CA TYR A 148 11.97 -9.29 -12.87
C TYR A 148 10.62 -8.70 -13.35
N ASN A 149 10.51 -8.32 -14.64
CA ASN A 149 9.27 -7.78 -15.19
C ASN A 149 8.14 -8.82 -15.20
N LEU A 150 8.46 -10.09 -15.48
CA LEU A 150 7.50 -11.19 -15.40
C LEU A 150 7.09 -11.47 -13.96
N LEU A 151 8.02 -11.44 -13.01
CA LEU A 151 7.72 -11.58 -11.58
C LEU A 151 6.78 -10.47 -11.10
N LEU A 152 6.99 -9.24 -11.57
CA LEU A 152 6.14 -8.10 -11.23
C LEU A 152 4.71 -8.25 -11.78
N ILE A 153 4.57 -8.67 -13.04
CA ILE A 153 3.26 -8.99 -13.64
C ILE A 153 2.58 -10.10 -12.83
N GLY A 154 3.33 -11.16 -12.48
CA GLY A 154 2.83 -12.25 -11.65
C GLY A 154 2.34 -11.76 -10.28
N MET A 155 3.10 -10.88 -9.63
CA MET A 155 2.74 -10.30 -8.33
C MET A 155 1.50 -9.41 -8.43
N ALA A 156 1.37 -8.62 -9.49
CA ALA A 156 0.17 -7.84 -9.77
C ALA A 156 -1.07 -8.74 -9.94
N LEU A 157 -0.94 -9.81 -10.72
CA LEU A 157 -2.02 -10.78 -10.94
C LEU A 157 -2.43 -11.49 -9.64
N VAL A 158 -1.46 -11.98 -8.86
CA VAL A 158 -1.70 -12.61 -7.56
C VAL A 158 -2.40 -11.63 -6.61
N THR A 159 -1.90 -10.39 -6.51
CA THR A 159 -2.49 -9.36 -5.64
C THR A 159 -3.93 -9.04 -6.08
N GLY A 160 -4.18 -8.91 -7.38
CA GLY A 160 -5.51 -8.68 -7.93
C GLY A 160 -6.47 -9.84 -7.66
N LEU A 161 -6.02 -11.09 -7.82
CA LEU A 161 -6.82 -12.28 -7.51
C LEU A 161 -7.13 -12.38 -6.02
N VAL A 162 -6.15 -12.12 -5.15
CA VAL A 162 -6.33 -12.13 -3.70
C VAL A 162 -7.32 -11.04 -3.28
N LEU A 163 -7.19 -9.82 -3.82
CA LEU A 163 -8.14 -8.73 -3.55
C LEU A 163 -9.54 -9.07 -4.06
N ALA A 164 -9.68 -9.58 -5.29
CA ALA A 164 -10.97 -9.97 -5.84
C ALA A 164 -11.63 -11.07 -5.00
N TRP A 165 -10.88 -12.11 -4.65
CA TRP A 165 -11.36 -13.17 -3.76
C TRP A 165 -11.74 -12.62 -2.38
N ALA A 166 -10.92 -11.76 -1.79
CA ALA A 166 -11.19 -11.15 -0.50
C ALA A 166 -12.48 -10.32 -0.54
N LEU A 167 -12.67 -9.49 -1.57
CA LEU A 167 -13.83 -8.62 -1.69
C LEU A 167 -15.12 -9.40 -1.97
N TYR A 168 -15.09 -10.34 -2.93
CA TYR A 168 -16.31 -11.03 -3.37
C TYR A 168 -16.66 -12.28 -2.53
N ARG A 169 -15.67 -12.91 -1.89
CA ARG A 169 -15.90 -14.16 -1.16
C ARG A 169 -16.00 -13.99 0.35
N THR A 170 -15.29 -13.02 0.94
CA THR A 170 -15.31 -12.87 2.40
C THR A 170 -16.49 -12.02 2.89
N ARG A 171 -16.96 -12.27 4.11
CA ARG A 171 -18.02 -11.47 4.73
C ARG A 171 -17.62 -10.00 4.88
N GLN A 172 -16.37 -9.76 5.27
CA GLN A 172 -15.82 -8.40 5.43
C GLN A 172 -15.76 -7.68 4.08
N GLY A 173 -15.33 -8.36 3.02
CA GLY A 173 -15.28 -7.81 1.66
C GLY A 173 -16.64 -7.38 1.12
N LYS A 174 -17.69 -8.18 1.32
CA LYS A 174 -19.06 -7.83 0.90
C LYS A 174 -19.61 -6.63 1.66
N LEU A 175 -19.35 -6.55 2.97
CA LEU A 175 -19.69 -5.38 3.79
C LEU A 175 -18.96 -4.13 3.30
N LEU A 176 -17.66 -4.25 3.00
CA LEU A 176 -16.85 -3.17 2.45
C LEU A 176 -17.45 -2.67 1.12
N LEU A 177 -17.79 -3.59 0.22
CA LEU A 177 -18.37 -3.28 -1.08
C LEU A 177 -19.74 -2.57 -0.95
N ALA A 178 -20.58 -2.97 0.00
CA ALA A 178 -21.84 -2.29 0.29
C ALA A 178 -21.64 -0.84 0.73
N VAL A 179 -20.64 -0.59 1.60
CA VAL A 179 -20.29 0.77 2.05
C VAL A 179 -19.75 1.63 0.90
N ILE A 180 -18.98 1.06 -0.02
CA ILE A 180 -18.44 1.77 -1.19
C ILE A 180 -19.58 2.23 -2.12
N HIS A 181 -20.60 1.38 -2.34
CA HIS A 181 -21.74 1.72 -3.20
C HIS A 181 -22.58 2.85 -2.59
N ASP A 182 -23.01 2.68 -1.34
CA ASP A 182 -23.74 3.71 -0.63
C ASP A 182 -23.44 3.70 0.87
N ARG A 183 -22.66 4.70 1.30
CA ARG A 183 -22.26 4.87 2.68
C ARG A 183 -23.44 5.27 3.57
N GLU A 184 -24.35 6.11 3.10
CA GLU A 184 -25.48 6.61 3.89
C GLU A 184 -26.50 5.51 4.17
N ILE A 185 -26.89 4.77 3.12
CA ILE A 185 -27.80 3.62 3.25
C ILE A 185 -27.16 2.54 4.12
N SER A 186 -25.86 2.27 3.95
CA SER A 186 -25.14 1.30 4.79
C SER A 186 -25.14 1.70 6.28
N MET A 187 -24.95 2.99 6.59
CA MET A 187 -25.02 3.50 7.97
C MET A 187 -26.43 3.41 8.54
N ALA A 188 -27.47 3.69 7.73
CA ALA A 188 -28.88 3.57 8.13
C ALA A 188 -29.29 2.11 8.44
N MET A 189 -28.71 1.14 7.72
CA MET A 189 -28.87 -0.30 7.95
C MET A 189 -28.11 -0.82 9.20
N GLY A 190 -27.52 0.07 10.00
CA GLY A 190 -26.83 -0.28 11.24
C GLY A 190 -25.41 -0.83 11.06
N ILE A 191 -24.84 -0.74 9.85
CA ILE A 191 -23.45 -1.09 9.60
C ILE A 191 -22.57 -0.02 10.24
N ASN A 192 -22.05 -0.33 11.42
CA ASN A 192 -21.14 0.56 12.11
C ASN A 192 -19.77 0.51 11.42
N VAL A 193 -19.55 1.44 10.48
CA VAL A 193 -18.30 1.58 9.72
C VAL A 193 -17.09 1.61 10.68
N GLY A 194 -17.20 2.31 11.82
CA GLY A 194 -16.15 2.36 12.84
C GLY A 194 -15.82 1.01 13.51
N ARG A 195 -16.75 0.05 13.55
CA ARG A 195 -16.49 -1.31 14.04
C ARG A 195 -15.91 -2.24 12.97
N VAL A 196 -16.16 -1.98 11.68
CA VAL A 196 -15.48 -2.68 10.59
C VAL A 196 -13.99 -2.31 10.60
N TYR A 197 -13.67 -1.03 10.85
CA TYR A 197 -12.31 -0.57 11.14
C TYR A 197 -11.66 -1.30 12.33
N LEU A 198 -12.38 -1.39 13.46
CA LEU A 198 -11.90 -2.08 14.66
C LEU A 198 -11.80 -3.60 14.53
N ALA A 199 -12.51 -4.20 13.57
CA ALA A 199 -12.54 -5.65 13.35
C ALA A 199 -11.36 -6.13 12.48
N THR A 200 -10.89 -5.32 11.54
CA THR A 200 -9.73 -5.65 10.69
C THR A 200 -8.40 -5.41 11.41
N PHE A 201 -8.34 -4.45 12.35
CA PHE A 201 -7.13 -4.08 13.11
C PHE A 201 -7.22 -4.40 14.61
N ARG A 202 -7.86 -5.52 14.97
CA ARG A 202 -8.04 -5.89 16.38
C ARG A 202 -6.77 -6.49 17.01
N ARG A 203 -5.77 -5.64 17.29
CA ARG A 203 -5.12 -5.72 18.60
C ARG A 203 -5.93 -4.88 19.58
N ARG A 204 -6.94 -5.54 20.15
CA ARG A 204 -7.79 -5.01 21.22
C ARG A 204 -6.89 -4.51 22.36
N ARG A 205 -6.88 -3.20 22.63
CA ARG A 205 -6.60 -2.72 23.99
C ARG A 205 -7.95 -2.39 24.63
N HIS A 206 -8.41 -3.37 25.41
CA HIS A 206 -9.52 -3.21 26.33
C HIS A 206 -9.02 -2.41 27.52
N THR A 207 -9.49 -1.17 27.63
CA THR A 207 -9.53 -0.28 28.82
C THR A 207 -10.04 1.05 28.25
N GLY A 208 -11.19 1.61 28.57
CA GLY A 208 -12.30 1.34 29.47
C GLY A 208 -13.40 2.34 29.02
N GLY A 209 -14.67 2.00 29.00
CA GLY A 209 -15.43 1.84 30.23
C GLY A 209 -15.77 3.20 30.85
N ALA A 210 -16.53 4.05 30.16
CA ALA A 210 -17.36 5.05 30.82
C ALA A 210 -18.54 5.43 29.92
N ARG A 211 -19.70 4.87 30.29
CA ARG A 211 -21.04 5.31 29.90
C ARG A 211 -21.15 6.84 29.87
N ARG A 212 -21.77 7.39 28.82
CA ARG A 212 -22.89 8.34 29.00
C ARG A 212 -23.92 8.11 27.90
N ARG A 213 -25.08 7.58 28.32
CA ARG A 213 -26.34 7.62 27.60
C ARG A 213 -27.30 8.43 28.50
N VAL A 214 -28.17 9.20 27.84
CA VAL A 214 -29.43 9.84 28.31
C VAL A 214 -29.23 11.03 29.28
N HIS A 215 -29.83 12.22 29.16
CA HIS A 215 -31.10 12.75 28.62
C HIS A 215 -30.83 14.14 27.99
N GLY A 216 -31.63 14.75 27.12
CA GLY A 216 -33.07 14.58 26.92
C GLY A 216 -33.90 15.41 27.90
N ALA A 217 -33.67 16.72 27.96
CA ALA A 217 -34.60 17.78 28.37
C ALA A 217 -34.06 19.12 27.84
#